data_AF-A0A7X3YWJ3-F1
#
_entry.id   AF-A0A7X3YWJ3-F1
#
_cell.length_a   1.000
_cell.length_b   1.000
_cell.length_c   1.000
_cell.angle_alpha   90.00
_cell.angle_beta   90.00
_cell.angle_gamma   90.00
#
_symmetry.space_group_name_H-M   'P 1'
#
loop_
_entity.id
_entity.type
_entity.pdbx_description
1 polymer ?
#
loop_
_entity_poly.entity_id
_entity_poly.type
_entity_poly.pdbx_seq_one_letter_code
_entity_poly.pdbx_strand_id
1 'polypeptide(L)'
;MIWSLAKISLFILAIAALSMGFAYLLDLQGSVTFEILNYEITTSLVNLIILLLILIPVIWAVYFLFGLVLAVFRFFVGDETALTRYLNRNKDRKGYEALAESMVAMAAGEPSEAAHKIALAERHLSRPELTGLLAAQSAERMGNKDKAQDVYKKLLGDDRTRFVGIVGILKHRLEVGDTKTALQLAKKAFELKPGHEETQIILLRLQTSEADWEGVRNTWKARFDRKRIGKPEYVHGTAVTLFAEGKKLLKEGNQEGSLKVFEANKLAPSLVPAAVLAAQLKNGDGDHKNANRILTKAWNLEPHPDLAQAYTELEPDETDQHRHERFKKLIAKTLMHPESRMTMAELAISRGDFGVASHELENIHQDESTVRTFLIMAAIEKGKGSPDQNVKSLLSNALTAPRGNQWICNTCQQIHKEWQPVCISCQSFDTLTWRREEEETTSLPSSIKLLPLINEEDFESETLIEDNSTDEIINLGYKLG
;
A
#
# COMPACT_ATOMS: atom_id res chain seq x y z
N MET A 1 73.35 -14.57 11.86
CA MET A 1 74.48 -15.20 12.58
C MET A 1 74.76 -14.56 13.95
N ILE A 2 74.83 -13.23 14.07
CA ILE A 2 75.23 -12.53 15.32
C ILE A 2 74.31 -12.83 16.52
N TRP A 3 73.00 -12.97 16.29
CA TRP A 3 72.03 -13.30 17.36
C TRP A 3 72.16 -14.74 17.88
N SER A 4 72.69 -15.66 17.07
CA SER A 4 73.00 -17.04 17.50
C SER A 4 74.30 -17.07 18.33
N LEU A 5 75.34 -16.37 17.87
CA LEU A 5 76.60 -16.23 18.62
C LEU A 5 76.43 -15.55 19.98
N ALA A 6 75.56 -14.53 20.08
CA ALA A 6 75.24 -13.88 21.35
C ALA A 6 74.54 -14.83 22.33
N LYS A 7 73.60 -15.66 21.84
CA LYS A 7 72.93 -16.68 22.67
C LYS A 7 73.89 -17.75 23.17
N ILE A 8 74.81 -18.19 22.31
CA ILE A 8 75.81 -19.21 22.68
C ILE A 8 76.83 -18.63 23.67
N SER A 9 77.31 -17.40 23.46
CA SER A 9 78.23 -16.73 24.40
C SER A 9 77.60 -16.49 25.77
N LEU A 10 76.35 -16.01 25.81
CA LEU A 10 75.58 -15.84 27.05
C LEU A 10 75.36 -17.17 27.76
N PHE A 11 75.08 -18.24 27.01
CA PHE A 11 74.89 -19.58 27.56
C PHE A 11 76.18 -20.13 28.17
N ILE A 12 77.33 -19.96 27.51
CA ILE A 12 78.63 -20.37 28.05
C ILE A 12 78.99 -19.57 29.31
N LEU A 13 78.74 -18.26 29.31
CA LEU A 13 79.00 -17.40 30.46
C LEU A 13 78.09 -17.75 31.65
N ALA A 14 76.83 -18.09 31.39
CA ALA A 14 75.89 -18.58 32.40
C ALA A 14 76.33 -19.93 32.98
N ILE A 15 76.82 -20.86 32.15
CA ILE A 15 77.36 -22.16 32.61
C ILE A 15 78.62 -21.96 33.46
N ALA A 16 79.53 -21.07 33.05
CA ALA A 16 80.74 -20.76 33.81
C ALA A 16 80.42 -20.11 35.17
N ALA A 17 79.43 -19.21 35.21
CA ALA A 17 78.96 -18.62 36.46
C ALA A 17 78.28 -19.67 37.36
N LEU A 18 77.48 -20.57 36.79
CA LEU A 18 76.86 -21.69 37.49
C LEU A 18 77.89 -22.67 38.05
N SER A 19 78.93 -23.02 37.29
CA SER A 19 79.98 -23.93 37.76
C SER A 19 80.80 -23.32 38.89
N MET A 20 81.10 -22.02 38.82
CA MET A 20 81.80 -21.28 39.86
C MET A 20 80.95 -21.14 41.13
N GLY A 21 79.65 -20.88 40.98
CA GLY A 21 78.70 -20.90 42.10
C GLY A 21 78.55 -22.27 42.74
N PHE A 22 78.59 -23.35 41.95
CA PHE A 22 78.54 -24.73 42.44
C PHE A 22 79.80 -25.11 43.22
N ALA A 23 80.98 -24.68 42.75
CA ALA A 23 82.25 -24.89 43.46
C ALA A 23 82.26 -24.19 44.83
N TYR A 24 81.75 -22.95 44.90
CA TYR A 24 81.65 -22.20 46.17
C TYR A 24 80.64 -22.82 47.15
N LEU A 25 79.59 -23.45 46.63
CA LEU A 25 78.59 -24.19 47.43
C LEU A 25 79.14 -25.48 48.04
N LEU A 26 80.08 -26.15 47.37
CA LEU A 26 80.69 -27.39 47.88
C LEU A 26 81.58 -27.16 49.12
N ASP A 27 82.13 -25.94 49.27
CA ASP A 27 82.94 -25.55 50.43
C ASP A 27 82.11 -25.08 51.64
N LEU A 28 80.79 -24.90 51.50
CA LEU A 28 79.90 -24.53 52.60
C LEU A 28 79.50 -25.76 53.42
N GLN A 29 80.20 -26.02 54.53
CA GLN A 29 79.83 -27.04 55.52
C GLN A 29 78.65 -26.58 56.40
N GLY A 30 77.44 -26.68 55.86
CA GLY A 30 76.18 -26.55 56.60
C GLY A 30 75.39 -27.85 56.57
N SER A 31 74.82 -28.26 57.70
CA SER A 31 73.81 -29.33 57.75
C SER A 31 72.44 -28.70 57.98
N VAL A 32 71.43 -29.18 57.25
CA VAL A 32 70.05 -28.74 57.41
C VAL A 32 69.26 -29.95 57.88
N THR A 33 68.71 -29.87 59.09
CA THR A 33 67.84 -30.89 59.66
C THR A 33 66.40 -30.57 59.31
N PHE A 34 65.72 -31.51 58.65
CA PHE A 34 64.28 -31.45 58.41
C PHE A 34 63.61 -32.42 59.38
N GLU A 35 62.64 -31.93 60.15
CA GLU A 35 61.80 -32.75 61.03
C GLU A 35 60.42 -32.89 60.39
N ILE A 36 60.11 -34.10 59.90
CA ILE A 36 58.83 -34.39 59.26
C ILE A 36 58.28 -35.68 59.89
N LEU A 37 57.10 -35.60 60.52
CA LEU A 37 56.38 -36.75 61.08
C LEU A 37 57.29 -37.71 61.91
N ASN A 38 58.06 -37.15 62.86
CA ASN A 38 58.96 -37.88 63.77
C ASN A 38 60.13 -38.63 63.10
N TYR A 39 60.46 -38.34 61.83
CA TYR A 39 61.72 -38.76 61.21
C TYR A 39 62.67 -37.57 61.09
N GLU A 40 63.83 -37.69 61.72
CA GLU A 40 64.95 -36.75 61.55
C GLU A 40 65.79 -37.19 60.35
N ILE A 41 65.72 -36.42 59.26
CA ILE A 41 66.57 -36.65 58.09
C ILE A 41 67.64 -35.56 58.07
N THR A 42 68.82 -35.88 58.59
CA THR A 42 70.01 -35.01 58.52
C THR A 42 70.56 -35.04 57.10
N THR A 43 70.36 -33.98 56.33
CA THR A 43 70.85 -33.90 54.95
C THR A 43 71.93 -32.82 54.85
N SER A 44 73.02 -33.10 54.11
CA SER A 44 74.02 -32.07 53.80
C SER A 44 73.40 -30.99 52.91
N LEU A 45 73.82 -29.73 53.09
CA LEU A 45 73.32 -28.60 52.29
C LEU A 45 73.46 -28.85 50.77
N VAL A 46 74.52 -29.56 50.38
CA VAL A 46 74.77 -29.97 48.99
C VAL A 46 73.68 -30.91 48.45
N ASN A 47 73.26 -31.91 49.23
CA ASN A 47 72.23 -32.86 48.82
C ASN A 47 70.85 -32.20 48.70
N LEU A 48 70.54 -31.21 49.56
CA LEU A 48 69.30 -30.43 49.46
C LEU A 48 69.23 -29.65 48.15
N ILE A 49 70.35 -29.06 47.74
CA ILE A 49 70.41 -28.24 46.52
C ILE A 49 70.32 -29.12 45.27
N ILE A 50 70.96 -30.30 45.29
CA ILE A 50 70.81 -31.29 44.22
C ILE A 50 69.34 -31.74 44.10
N LEU A 51 68.67 -32.02 45.23
CA LEU A 51 67.26 -32.39 45.25
C LEU A 51 66.39 -31.28 44.65
N LEU A 52 66.62 -30.02 45.02
CA LEU A 52 65.87 -28.87 44.52
C LEU A 52 66.12 -28.65 43.01
N LEU A 53 67.34 -28.89 42.55
CA LEU A 53 67.71 -28.77 41.13
C LEU A 53 67.11 -29.88 40.26
N ILE A 54 66.88 -31.08 40.83
CA ILE A 54 66.13 -32.17 40.18
C ILE A 54 64.62 -31.91 40.24
N LEU A 55 64.12 -31.25 41.29
CA LEU A 55 62.70 -30.96 41.44
C LEU A 55 62.18 -30.02 40.33
N ILE A 56 62.99 -29.05 39.90
CA ILE A 56 62.62 -28.08 38.85
C ILE A 56 62.25 -28.76 37.52
N PRO A 57 63.09 -29.63 36.91
CA PRO A 57 62.72 -30.31 35.67
C PRO A 57 61.56 -31.30 35.87
N VAL A 58 61.40 -31.89 37.05
CA VAL A 58 60.25 -32.76 37.36
C VAL A 58 58.95 -31.96 37.37
N ILE A 59 58.91 -30.82 38.06
CA ILE A 59 57.74 -29.92 38.07
C ILE A 59 57.45 -29.43 36.64
N TRP A 60 58.49 -29.07 35.88
CA TRP A 60 58.33 -28.63 34.50
C TRP A 60 57.77 -29.74 33.60
N ALA A 61 58.25 -30.97 33.76
CA ALA A 61 57.75 -32.14 33.05
C ALA A 61 56.29 -32.43 33.41
N VAL A 62 55.91 -32.35 34.69
CA VAL A 62 54.52 -32.51 35.15
C VAL A 62 53.62 -31.40 34.59
N TYR A 63 54.06 -30.14 34.60
CA TYR A 63 53.32 -29.02 34.00
C TYR A 63 53.12 -29.23 32.49
N PHE A 64 54.17 -29.67 31.78
CA PHE A 64 54.09 -29.98 30.36
C PHE A 64 53.14 -31.15 30.08
N LEU A 65 53.20 -32.22 30.88
CA LEU A 65 52.32 -33.38 30.77
C LEU A 65 50.86 -32.99 31.04
N PHE A 66 50.61 -32.18 32.06
CA PHE A 66 49.28 -31.67 32.39
C PHE A 66 48.73 -30.75 31.31
N GLY A 67 49.57 -29.89 30.72
CA GLY A 67 49.23 -29.08 29.56
C GLY A 67 48.88 -29.92 28.33
N LEU A 68 49.60 -31.03 28.10
CA LEU A 68 49.32 -31.97 27.01
C LEU A 68 48.00 -32.72 27.23
N VAL A 69 47.75 -33.20 28.45
CA VAL A 69 46.48 -33.85 28.82
C VAL A 69 45.31 -32.87 28.67
N LEU A 70 45.45 -31.62 29.15
CA LEU A 70 44.43 -30.59 28.95
C LEU A 70 44.21 -30.25 27.48
N ALA A 71 45.26 -30.19 26.66
CA ALA A 71 45.12 -29.94 25.22
C ALA A 71 44.37 -31.06 24.50
N VAL A 72 44.65 -32.32 24.86
CA VAL A 72 43.93 -33.49 24.34
C VAL A 72 42.49 -33.50 24.83
N PHE A 73 42.24 -33.17 26.09
CA PHE A 73 40.89 -33.08 26.64
C PHE A 73 40.09 -31.96 25.95
N ARG A 74 40.69 -30.79 25.73
CA ARG A 74 40.07 -29.66 25.03
C ARG A 74 39.79 -29.96 23.55
N PHE A 75 40.61 -30.79 22.92
CA PHE A 75 40.39 -31.32 21.58
C PHE A 75 39.16 -32.26 21.53
N PHE A 76 38.97 -33.11 22.54
CA PHE A 76 37.79 -33.97 22.64
C PHE A 76 36.53 -33.22 23.08
N VAL A 77 36.66 -32.15 23.87
CA VAL A 77 35.53 -31.35 24.39
C VAL A 77 35.05 -30.27 23.41
N GLY A 78 35.70 -30.11 22.24
CA GLY A 78 35.14 -29.34 21.14
C GLY A 78 35.48 -27.85 21.14
N ASP A 79 36.74 -27.51 21.38
CA ASP A 79 37.24 -26.19 21.01
C ASP A 79 37.47 -26.11 19.49
N GLU A 80 36.83 -25.14 18.85
CA GLU A 80 36.81 -24.90 17.41
C GLU A 80 38.24 -24.79 16.82
N THR A 81 38.76 -25.89 16.31
CA THR A 81 40.07 -25.92 15.64
C THR A 81 40.00 -25.31 14.24
N ALA A 82 41.15 -24.87 13.71
CA ALA A 82 41.31 -24.37 12.33
C ALA A 82 40.78 -25.35 11.25
N LEU A 83 40.70 -26.65 11.56
CA LEU A 83 40.17 -27.69 10.69
C LEU A 83 38.63 -27.55 10.51
N THR A 84 37.90 -27.30 11.60
CA THR A 84 36.46 -27.00 11.57
C THR A 84 36.17 -25.74 10.76
N ARG A 85 37.01 -24.71 10.86
CA ARG A 85 36.87 -23.47 10.07
C ARG A 85 37.10 -23.70 8.57
N TYR A 86 38.03 -24.58 8.19
CA TYR A 86 38.25 -24.95 6.79
C TYR A 86 37.12 -25.83 6.22
N LEU A 87 36.63 -26.80 6.99
CA LEU A 87 35.51 -27.67 6.59
C LEU A 87 34.18 -26.91 6.49
N ASN A 88 33.88 -26.03 7.46
CA ASN A 88 32.70 -25.18 7.41
C ASN A 88 32.74 -24.21 6.22
N ARG A 89 33.93 -23.69 5.84
CA ARG A 89 34.07 -22.84 4.66
C ARG A 89 33.68 -23.53 3.36
N ASN A 90 33.97 -24.82 3.22
CA ASN A 90 33.55 -25.59 2.03
C ASN A 90 32.05 -25.92 2.06
N LYS A 91 31.49 -26.19 3.25
CA LYS A 91 30.05 -26.41 3.46
C LYS A 91 29.24 -25.15 3.13
N ASP A 92 29.67 -24.00 3.65
CA ASP A 92 29.05 -22.71 3.41
C ASP A 92 29.11 -22.33 1.92
N ARG A 93 30.27 -22.52 1.27
CA ARG A 93 30.41 -22.27 -0.18
C ARG A 93 29.38 -23.06 -0.99
N LYS A 94 29.26 -24.36 -0.74
CA LYS A 94 28.26 -25.23 -1.40
C LYS A 94 26.83 -24.79 -1.09
N GLY A 95 26.58 -24.34 0.15
CA GLY A 95 25.28 -23.84 0.56
C GLY A 95 24.88 -22.55 -0.17
N TYR A 96 25.79 -21.59 -0.27
CA TYR A 96 25.55 -20.34 -1.02
C TYR A 96 25.48 -20.56 -2.53
N GLU A 97 26.27 -21.49 -3.07
CA GLU A 97 26.19 -21.89 -4.48
C GLU A 97 24.82 -22.51 -4.79
N ALA A 98 24.35 -23.47 -3.99
CA ALA A 98 23.02 -24.05 -4.11
C ALA A 98 21.90 -22.99 -3.95
N LEU A 99 22.09 -22.02 -3.06
CA LEU A 99 21.17 -20.89 -2.90
C LEU A 99 21.12 -20.03 -4.17
N ALA A 100 22.29 -19.70 -4.76
CA ALA A 100 22.37 -18.94 -6.00
C ALA A 100 21.72 -19.69 -7.18
N GLU A 101 22.02 -20.98 -7.34
CA GLU A 101 21.37 -21.85 -8.33
C GLU A 101 19.85 -21.88 -8.15
N SER A 102 19.36 -21.91 -6.90
CA SER A 102 17.92 -21.89 -6.65
C SER A 102 17.25 -20.58 -7.07
N MET A 103 17.94 -19.45 -6.93
CA MET A 103 17.43 -18.15 -7.39
C MET A 103 17.36 -18.11 -8.92
N VAL A 104 18.36 -18.70 -9.60
CA VAL A 104 18.35 -18.83 -11.07
C VAL A 104 17.19 -19.72 -11.53
N ALA A 105 17.00 -20.89 -10.91
CA ALA A 105 15.89 -21.78 -11.23
C ALA A 105 14.51 -21.13 -10.96
N MET A 106 14.37 -20.38 -9.87
CA MET A 106 13.16 -19.58 -9.61
C MET A 106 12.93 -18.52 -10.70
N ALA A 107 13.99 -17.84 -11.16
CA ALA A 107 13.88 -16.86 -12.23
C ALA A 107 13.55 -17.52 -13.59
N ALA A 108 14.04 -18.73 -13.83
CA ALA A 108 13.75 -19.53 -15.02
C ALA A 108 12.33 -20.11 -15.05
N GLY A 109 11.57 -20.02 -13.96
CA GLY A 109 10.21 -20.56 -13.87
C GLY A 109 10.16 -22.06 -13.55
N GLU A 110 11.22 -22.60 -12.95
CA GLU A 110 11.35 -24.03 -12.60
C GLU A 110 11.26 -24.23 -11.07
N PRO A 111 10.06 -24.12 -10.47
CA PRO A 111 9.94 -24.09 -9.02
C PRO A 111 10.28 -25.43 -8.34
N SER A 112 10.15 -26.55 -9.06
CA SER A 112 10.55 -27.88 -8.57
C SER A 112 12.07 -28.02 -8.47
N GLU A 113 12.82 -27.60 -9.49
CA GLU A 113 14.28 -27.61 -9.44
C GLU A 113 14.79 -26.66 -8.35
N ALA A 114 14.21 -25.46 -8.27
CA ALA A 114 14.49 -24.52 -7.19
C ALA A 114 14.27 -25.16 -5.82
N ALA A 115 13.16 -25.88 -5.59
CA ALA A 115 12.88 -26.55 -4.33
C ALA A 115 13.99 -27.55 -3.94
N HIS A 116 14.50 -28.32 -4.91
CA HIS A 116 15.60 -29.26 -4.68
C HIS A 116 16.88 -28.53 -4.28
N LYS A 117 17.23 -27.44 -4.98
CA LYS A 117 18.42 -26.63 -4.70
C LYS A 117 18.31 -25.90 -3.34
N ILE A 118 17.12 -25.42 -2.98
CA ILE A 118 16.83 -24.83 -1.66
C ILE A 118 17.02 -25.85 -0.54
N ALA A 119 16.51 -27.08 -0.71
CA ALA A 119 16.69 -28.13 0.29
C ALA A 119 18.18 -28.50 0.47
N LEU A 120 18.97 -28.46 -0.60
CA LEU A 120 20.42 -28.63 -0.54
C LEU A 120 21.09 -27.48 0.21
N ALA A 121 20.71 -26.23 -0.09
CA ALA A 121 21.17 -25.05 0.61
C ALA A 121 20.81 -25.09 2.10
N GLU A 122 19.61 -25.55 2.47
CA GLU A 122 19.16 -25.67 3.87
C GLU A 122 19.99 -26.71 4.65
N ARG A 123 20.33 -27.84 4.04
CA ARG A 123 21.22 -28.85 4.62
C ARG A 123 22.64 -28.32 4.86
N HIS A 124 23.14 -27.46 3.96
CA HIS A 124 24.50 -26.92 4.03
C HIS A 124 24.61 -25.65 4.89
N LEU A 125 23.62 -24.76 4.90
CA LEU A 125 23.68 -23.51 5.64
C LEU A 125 23.03 -23.63 7.02
N SER A 126 22.00 -24.46 7.18
CA SER A 126 21.20 -24.57 8.41
C SER A 126 20.69 -23.20 8.92
N ARG A 127 20.40 -22.29 7.99
CA ARG A 127 19.92 -20.93 8.22
C ARG A 127 18.55 -20.72 7.58
N PRO A 128 17.46 -21.08 8.29
CA PRO A 128 16.10 -20.94 7.76
C PRO A 128 15.75 -19.50 7.37
N GLU A 129 16.43 -18.51 7.95
CA GLU A 129 16.25 -17.09 7.61
C GLU A 129 16.72 -16.74 6.19
N LEU A 130 17.64 -17.53 5.60
CA LEU A 130 18.14 -17.33 4.23
C LEU A 130 17.38 -18.16 3.21
N THR A 131 17.06 -19.42 3.54
CA THR A 131 16.44 -20.38 2.61
C THR A 131 14.92 -20.38 2.70
N GLY A 132 14.34 -20.02 3.84
CA GLY A 132 12.92 -20.19 4.11
C GLY A 132 12.02 -19.32 3.23
N LEU A 133 12.43 -18.11 2.87
CA LEU A 133 11.64 -17.28 1.94
C LEU A 133 11.52 -17.94 0.56
N LEU A 134 12.65 -18.39 0.01
CA LEU A 134 12.66 -19.07 -1.28
C LEU A 134 11.91 -20.40 -1.21
N ALA A 135 12.02 -21.13 -0.10
CA ALA A 135 11.28 -22.37 0.13
C ALA A 135 9.75 -22.13 0.11
N ALA A 136 9.28 -21.05 0.75
CA ALA A 136 7.87 -20.69 0.77
C ALA A 136 7.39 -20.27 -0.63
N GLN A 137 8.11 -19.38 -1.31
CA GLN A 137 7.76 -18.92 -2.67
C GLN A 137 7.79 -20.04 -3.71
N SER A 138 8.75 -20.97 -3.61
CA SER A 138 8.80 -22.16 -4.46
C SER A 138 7.57 -23.04 -4.21
N ALA A 139 7.21 -23.29 -2.95
CA ALA A 139 6.01 -24.05 -2.61
C ALA A 139 4.71 -23.39 -3.11
N GLU A 140 4.59 -22.06 -3.03
CA GLU A 140 3.47 -21.31 -3.61
C GLU A 140 3.36 -21.50 -5.12
N ARG A 141 4.48 -21.38 -5.86
CA ARG A 141 4.51 -21.57 -7.31
C ARG A 141 4.23 -23.01 -7.74
N MET A 142 4.53 -23.99 -6.88
CA MET A 142 4.15 -25.40 -7.08
C MET A 142 2.67 -25.68 -6.72
N GLY A 143 1.93 -24.69 -6.22
CA GLY A 143 0.56 -24.86 -5.75
C GLY A 143 0.43 -25.53 -4.38
N ASN A 144 1.54 -25.81 -3.68
CA ASN A 144 1.54 -26.43 -2.36
C ASN A 144 1.43 -25.36 -1.25
N LYS A 145 0.21 -24.85 -1.07
CA LYS A 145 -0.08 -23.75 -0.13
C LYS A 145 0.16 -24.14 1.33
N ASP A 146 -0.14 -25.38 1.72
CA ASP A 146 0.05 -25.85 3.10
C ASP A 146 1.53 -25.84 3.48
N LYS A 147 2.39 -26.35 2.59
CA LYS A 147 3.83 -26.33 2.78
C LYS A 147 4.37 -24.90 2.85
N ALA A 148 3.89 -24.00 1.97
CA ALA A 148 4.27 -22.59 2.02
C ALA A 148 3.89 -21.95 3.37
N GLN A 149 2.67 -22.21 3.85
CA GLN A 149 2.19 -21.70 5.12
C GLN A 149 3.04 -22.19 6.31
N ASP A 150 3.41 -23.47 6.34
CA ASP A 150 4.25 -24.01 7.40
C ASP A 150 5.67 -23.43 7.39
N VAL A 151 6.21 -23.15 6.19
CA VAL A 151 7.49 -22.45 6.07
C VAL A 151 7.37 -21.00 6.57
N TYR A 152 6.31 -20.27 6.20
CA TYR A 152 6.10 -18.92 6.72
C TYR A 152 5.93 -18.88 8.24
N LYS A 153 5.26 -19.86 8.85
CA LYS A 153 5.15 -19.98 10.31
C LYS A 153 6.53 -20.12 10.95
N LYS A 154 7.44 -20.91 10.36
CA LYS A 154 8.83 -21.06 10.86
C LYS A 154 9.59 -19.73 10.81
N LEU A 155 9.35 -18.91 9.77
CA LEU A 155 9.96 -17.58 9.63
C LEU A 155 9.48 -16.57 10.71
N LEU A 156 8.40 -16.85 11.46
CA LEU A 156 7.97 -15.96 12.53
C LEU A 156 8.92 -15.95 13.74
N GLY A 157 9.73 -17.00 13.89
CA GLY A 157 10.66 -17.19 15.00
C GLY A 157 11.85 -16.23 15.00
N ASP A 158 12.23 -15.66 13.86
CA ASP A 158 13.33 -14.70 13.73
C ASP A 158 12.79 -13.29 13.41
N ASP A 159 13.23 -12.29 14.18
CA ASP A 159 12.89 -10.87 13.98
C ASP A 159 13.15 -10.39 12.54
N ARG A 160 14.21 -10.89 11.89
CA ARG A 160 14.62 -10.48 10.53
C ARG A 160 13.64 -10.94 9.45
N THR A 161 13.01 -12.10 9.65
CA THR A 161 12.10 -12.72 8.66
C THR A 161 10.64 -12.66 9.05
N ARG A 162 10.33 -12.29 10.29
CA ARG A 162 8.96 -12.17 10.82
C ARG A 162 8.03 -11.36 9.92
N PHE A 163 8.48 -10.20 9.44
CA PHE A 163 7.65 -9.37 8.55
C PHE A 163 7.21 -10.14 7.30
N VAL A 164 8.14 -10.85 6.65
CA VAL A 164 7.85 -11.58 5.41
C VAL A 164 6.99 -12.81 5.70
N GLY A 165 7.23 -13.50 6.83
CA GLY A 165 6.37 -14.58 7.30
C GLY A 165 4.93 -14.14 7.52
N ILE A 166 4.71 -12.97 8.16
CA ILE A 166 3.37 -12.42 8.37
C ILE A 166 2.71 -12.06 7.03
N VAL A 167 3.43 -11.41 6.11
CA VAL A 167 2.88 -11.04 4.79
C VAL A 167 2.52 -12.27 3.95
N GLY A 168 3.33 -13.33 3.99
CA GLY A 168 3.03 -14.59 3.32
C GLY A 168 1.75 -15.24 3.85
N ILE A 169 1.63 -15.34 5.18
CA ILE A 169 0.41 -15.88 5.81
C ILE A 169 -0.80 -14.97 5.52
N LEU A 170 -0.62 -13.64 5.54
CA LEU A 170 -1.66 -12.67 5.21
C LEU A 170 -2.23 -12.91 3.81
N LYS A 171 -1.38 -13.07 2.80
CA LYS A 171 -1.80 -13.34 1.42
C LYS A 171 -2.60 -14.65 1.33
N HIS A 172 -2.11 -15.70 1.97
CA HIS A 172 -2.84 -16.97 2.04
C HIS A 172 -4.23 -16.83 2.70
N ARG A 173 -4.34 -16.07 3.81
CA ARG A 173 -5.63 -15.82 4.47
C ARG A 173 -6.60 -15.03 3.61
N LEU A 174 -6.10 -14.06 2.83
CA LEU A 174 -6.90 -13.32 1.86
C LEU A 174 -7.45 -14.23 0.76
N GLU A 175 -6.64 -15.16 0.25
CA GLU A 175 -7.07 -16.12 -0.77
C GLU A 175 -8.16 -17.08 -0.29
N VAL A 176 -8.08 -17.50 0.99
CA VAL A 176 -9.09 -18.37 1.62
C VAL A 176 -10.34 -17.59 2.06
N GLY A 177 -10.32 -16.26 1.99
CA GLY A 177 -11.43 -15.39 2.40
C GLY A 177 -11.53 -15.15 3.91
N ASP A 178 -10.49 -15.49 4.69
CA ASP A 178 -10.41 -15.23 6.13
C ASP A 178 -9.99 -13.78 6.40
N THR A 179 -10.92 -12.85 6.18
CA THR A 179 -10.69 -11.40 6.30
C THR A 179 -10.39 -10.97 7.74
N LYS A 180 -10.97 -11.63 8.74
CA LYS A 180 -10.76 -11.32 10.16
C LYS A 180 -9.31 -11.57 10.58
N THR A 181 -8.78 -12.75 10.26
CA THR A 181 -7.37 -13.06 10.54
C THR A 181 -6.45 -12.23 9.67
N ALA A 182 -6.81 -12.01 8.40
CA ALA A 182 -6.06 -11.13 7.51
C ALA A 182 -5.94 -9.69 8.08
N LEU A 183 -7.00 -9.12 8.64
CA LEU A 183 -6.95 -7.78 9.24
C LEU A 183 -5.96 -7.73 10.40
N GLN A 184 -5.97 -8.72 11.29
CA GLN A 184 -5.01 -8.79 12.40
C GLN A 184 -3.57 -8.95 11.93
N LEU A 185 -3.33 -9.79 10.92
CA LEU A 185 -2.01 -9.97 10.33
C LEU A 185 -1.53 -8.68 9.62
N ALA A 186 -2.43 -7.99 8.92
CA ALA A 186 -2.13 -6.72 8.26
C ALA A 186 -1.76 -5.62 9.28
N LYS A 187 -2.49 -5.53 10.41
CA LYS A 187 -2.15 -4.62 11.53
C LYS A 187 -0.75 -4.92 12.07
N LYS A 188 -0.44 -6.19 12.37
CA LYS A 188 0.90 -6.60 12.83
C LYS A 188 2.00 -6.32 11.79
N ALA A 189 1.75 -6.61 10.52
CA ALA A 189 2.71 -6.31 9.45
C ALA A 189 2.98 -4.80 9.34
N PHE A 190 1.93 -3.99 9.50
CA PHE A 190 2.04 -2.53 9.49
C PHE A 190 2.79 -2.00 10.71
N GLU A 191 2.60 -2.55 11.91
CA GLU A 191 3.41 -2.22 13.09
C GLU A 191 4.91 -2.50 12.87
N LEU A 192 5.25 -3.64 12.26
CA LEU A 192 6.64 -4.01 11.99
C LEU A 192 7.30 -3.16 10.91
N LYS A 193 6.61 -2.91 9.80
CA LYS A 193 7.11 -2.07 8.71
C LYS A 193 6.01 -1.15 8.20
N PRO A 194 5.76 -0.01 8.86
CA PRO A 194 4.68 0.89 8.46
C PRO A 194 4.94 1.61 7.13
N GLY A 195 6.10 1.40 6.50
CA GLY A 195 6.46 1.98 5.20
C GLY A 195 6.25 1.06 4.00
N HIS A 196 5.84 -0.19 4.24
CA HIS A 196 5.60 -1.14 3.18
C HIS A 196 4.25 -0.84 2.52
N GLU A 197 4.29 -0.37 1.27
CA GLU A 197 3.13 0.14 0.55
C GLU A 197 2.04 -0.92 0.33
N GLU A 198 2.41 -2.12 -0.12
CA GLU A 198 1.44 -3.21 -0.33
C GLU A 198 0.70 -3.56 0.97
N THR A 199 1.40 -3.55 2.11
CA THR A 199 0.76 -3.78 3.43
C THR A 199 -0.21 -2.65 3.77
N GLN A 200 0.15 -1.40 3.50
CA GLN A 200 -0.76 -0.26 3.72
C GLN A 200 -2.02 -0.37 2.86
N ILE A 201 -1.89 -0.73 1.58
CA ILE A 201 -3.02 -0.89 0.65
C ILE A 201 -3.95 -2.01 1.14
N ILE A 202 -3.38 -3.19 1.47
CA ILE A 202 -4.15 -4.32 2.00
C ILE A 202 -4.85 -3.94 3.31
N LEU A 203 -4.14 -3.29 4.23
CA LEU A 203 -4.67 -2.88 5.52
C LEU A 203 -5.81 -1.87 5.36
N LEU A 204 -5.64 -0.85 4.51
CA LEU A 204 -6.68 0.13 4.21
C LEU A 204 -7.94 -0.56 3.69
N ARG A 205 -7.81 -1.47 2.71
CA ARG A 205 -8.94 -2.23 2.16
C ARG A 205 -9.66 -3.06 3.22
N LEU A 206 -8.93 -3.73 4.11
CA LEU A 206 -9.53 -4.54 5.18
C LEU A 206 -10.16 -3.68 6.28
N GLN A 207 -9.58 -2.52 6.59
CA GLN A 207 -10.13 -1.59 7.58
C GLN A 207 -11.40 -0.92 7.05
N THR A 208 -11.42 -0.51 5.78
CA THR A 208 -12.62 0.07 5.17
C THR A 208 -13.74 -0.95 5.02
N SER A 209 -13.44 -2.22 4.70
CA SER A 209 -14.46 -3.27 4.63
C SER A 209 -15.12 -3.57 5.98
N GLU A 210 -14.36 -3.50 7.08
CA GLU A 210 -14.88 -3.68 8.45
C GLU A 210 -15.41 -2.37 9.06
N ALA A 211 -15.41 -1.25 8.31
CA ALA A 211 -15.76 0.08 8.80
C ALA A 211 -14.96 0.51 10.05
N ASP A 212 -13.69 0.09 10.14
CA ASP A 212 -12.70 0.52 11.15
C ASP A 212 -12.11 1.88 10.75
N TRP A 213 -12.95 2.92 10.77
CA TRP A 213 -12.59 4.26 10.28
C TRP A 213 -11.46 4.93 11.07
N GLU A 214 -11.34 4.63 12.36
CA GLU A 214 -10.20 5.06 13.17
C GLU A 214 -8.91 4.38 12.69
N GLY A 215 -8.95 3.08 12.45
CA GLY A 215 -7.86 2.33 11.83
C GLY A 215 -7.44 2.91 10.48
N VAL A 216 -8.42 3.24 9.61
CA VAL A 216 -8.16 3.87 8.30
C VAL A 216 -7.41 5.18 8.49
N ARG A 217 -7.83 6.06 9.42
CA ARG A 217 -7.14 7.33 9.69
C ARG A 217 -5.71 7.14 10.16
N ASN A 218 -5.44 6.15 11.02
CA ASN A 218 -4.10 5.85 11.49
C ASN A 218 -3.18 5.41 10.32
N THR A 219 -3.69 4.54 9.45
CA THR A 219 -2.97 4.10 8.25
C THR A 219 -2.78 5.26 7.26
N TRP A 220 -3.79 6.12 7.09
CA TRP A 220 -3.75 7.30 6.22
C TRP A 220 -2.73 8.33 6.71
N LYS A 221 -2.68 8.58 8.02
CA LYS A 221 -1.69 9.45 8.66
C LYS A 221 -0.27 8.94 8.44
N ALA A 222 -0.04 7.63 8.55
CA ALA A 222 1.28 7.07 8.27
C ALA A 222 1.70 7.24 6.79
N ARG A 223 0.75 7.22 5.84
CA ARG A 223 1.03 7.57 4.44
C ARG A 223 1.42 9.04 4.30
N PHE A 224 0.73 9.94 4.99
CA PHE A 224 1.02 11.37 5.00
C PHE A 224 2.40 11.68 5.64
N ASP A 225 2.68 11.15 6.83
CA ASP A 225 3.95 11.35 7.55
C ASP A 225 5.16 10.88 6.72
N ARG A 226 4.95 9.86 5.86
CA ARG A 226 5.94 9.31 4.94
C ARG A 226 5.94 9.96 3.55
N LYS A 227 5.19 11.06 3.37
CA LYS A 227 5.09 11.83 2.12
C LYS A 227 4.61 11.00 0.92
N ARG A 228 3.80 9.96 1.15
CA ARG A 228 3.16 9.17 0.09
C ARG A 228 1.92 9.86 -0.47
N ILE A 229 1.31 10.72 0.33
CA ILE A 229 0.14 11.52 -0.03
C ILE A 229 0.37 12.99 0.33
N GLY A 230 -0.26 13.89 -0.42
CA GLY A 230 -0.18 15.33 -0.17
C GLY A 230 -1.06 15.77 1.00
N LYS A 231 -0.86 17.00 1.50
CA LYS A 231 -1.74 17.59 2.52
C LYS A 231 -3.21 17.67 2.09
N PRO A 232 -3.56 18.07 0.85
CA PRO A 232 -4.97 18.10 0.42
C PRO A 232 -5.61 16.70 0.47
N GLU A 233 -4.93 15.69 -0.05
CA GLU A 233 -5.38 14.28 -0.04
C GLU A 233 -5.51 13.73 1.39
N TYR A 234 -4.58 14.06 2.28
CA TYR A 234 -4.67 13.68 3.69
C TYR A 234 -5.90 14.28 4.37
N VAL A 235 -6.15 15.58 4.17
CA VAL A 235 -7.29 16.30 4.75
C VAL A 235 -8.61 15.77 4.18
N HIS A 236 -8.67 15.55 2.87
CA HIS A 236 -9.87 15.02 2.21
C HIS A 236 -10.20 13.60 2.67
N GLY A 237 -9.23 12.67 2.62
CA GLY A 237 -9.42 11.31 3.10
C GLY A 237 -9.79 11.27 4.59
N THR A 238 -9.22 12.15 5.42
CA THR A 238 -9.64 12.28 6.83
C THR A 238 -11.11 12.71 6.95
N ALA A 239 -11.54 13.70 6.17
CA ALA A 239 -12.94 14.13 6.13
C ALA A 239 -13.88 12.99 5.68
N VAL A 240 -13.49 12.22 4.66
CA VAL A 240 -14.23 11.05 4.18
C VAL A 240 -14.39 9.99 5.27
N THR A 241 -13.33 9.68 6.04
CA THR A 241 -13.45 8.73 7.16
C THR A 241 -14.36 9.25 8.27
N LEU A 242 -14.28 10.54 8.63
CA LEU A 242 -15.12 11.15 9.66
C LEU A 242 -16.59 11.17 9.23
N PHE A 243 -16.85 11.46 7.95
CA PHE A 243 -18.20 11.43 7.40
C PHE A 243 -18.77 10.01 7.42
N ALA A 244 -17.99 9.01 6.99
CA ALA A 244 -18.43 7.61 6.98
C ALA A 244 -18.71 7.08 8.40
N GLU A 245 -17.84 7.41 9.36
CA GLU A 245 -18.03 7.10 10.78
C GLU A 245 -19.26 7.81 11.35
N GLY A 246 -19.41 9.11 11.09
CA GLY A 246 -20.55 9.89 11.55
C GLY A 246 -21.87 9.36 11.01
N LYS A 247 -21.93 9.00 9.72
CA LYS A 247 -23.11 8.37 9.10
C LYS A 247 -23.45 7.03 9.74
N LYS A 248 -22.46 6.23 10.11
CA LYS A 248 -22.67 4.96 10.84
C LYS A 248 -23.26 5.21 12.23
N LEU A 249 -22.63 6.09 13.01
CA LEU A 249 -23.07 6.44 14.38
C LEU A 249 -24.50 7.00 14.41
N LEU A 250 -24.85 7.85 13.44
CA LEU A 250 -26.22 8.39 13.31
C LEU A 250 -27.25 7.29 13.07
N LYS A 251 -26.93 6.29 12.24
CA LYS A 251 -27.82 5.12 12.02
C LYS A 251 -28.00 4.28 13.28
N GLU A 252 -27.00 4.27 14.15
CA GLU A 252 -27.03 3.59 15.45
C GLU A 252 -27.72 4.44 16.55
N GLY A 253 -28.15 5.66 16.24
CA GLY A 253 -28.77 6.59 17.19
C GLY A 253 -27.78 7.30 18.11
N ASN A 254 -26.48 7.23 17.84
CA ASN A 254 -25.45 7.91 18.63
C ASN A 254 -25.28 9.37 18.15
N GLN A 255 -25.49 10.30 19.07
CA GLN A 255 -25.40 11.74 18.82
C GLN A 255 -23.99 12.23 18.46
N GLU A 256 -22.94 11.49 18.83
CA GLU A 256 -21.56 11.80 18.41
C GLU A 256 -21.41 11.80 16.88
N GLY A 257 -22.29 11.08 16.17
CA GLY A 257 -22.29 11.05 14.72
C GLY A 257 -22.46 12.43 14.08
N SER A 258 -23.31 13.30 14.65
CA SER A 258 -23.49 14.68 14.16
C SER A 258 -22.19 15.49 14.26
N LEU A 259 -21.46 15.34 15.38
CA LEU A 259 -20.19 16.04 15.59
C LEU A 259 -19.15 15.65 14.53
N LYS A 260 -19.06 14.36 14.22
CA LYS A 260 -18.16 13.83 13.17
C LYS A 260 -18.52 14.35 11.78
N VAL A 261 -19.82 14.41 11.45
CA VAL A 261 -20.30 14.98 10.18
C VAL A 261 -19.95 16.47 10.06
N PHE A 262 -20.13 17.25 11.13
CA PHE A 262 -19.75 18.67 11.15
C PHE A 262 -18.24 18.88 11.00
N GLU A 263 -17.42 18.04 11.66
CA GLU A 263 -15.97 18.06 11.52
C GLU A 263 -15.53 17.71 10.09
N ALA A 264 -16.13 16.68 9.48
CA ALA A 264 -15.88 16.31 8.10
C ALA A 264 -16.16 17.46 7.13
N ASN A 265 -17.34 18.09 7.22
CA ASN A 265 -17.70 19.23 6.38
C ASN A 265 -16.79 20.46 6.62
N LYS A 266 -16.27 20.64 7.84
CA LYS A 266 -15.30 21.70 8.14
C LYS A 266 -13.96 21.44 7.44
N LEU A 267 -13.50 20.19 7.41
CA LEU A 267 -12.25 19.79 6.77
C LEU A 267 -12.34 19.78 5.24
N ALA A 268 -13.43 19.27 4.68
CA ALA A 268 -13.68 19.20 3.24
C ALA A 268 -15.07 19.75 2.89
N PRO A 269 -15.23 21.09 2.79
CA PRO A 269 -16.53 21.69 2.43
C PRO A 269 -17.01 21.39 1.00
N SER A 270 -16.11 20.92 0.13
CA SER A 270 -16.44 20.45 -1.23
C SER A 270 -16.90 18.99 -1.25
N LEU A 271 -16.84 18.26 -0.14
CA LEU A 271 -17.43 16.92 -0.05
C LEU A 271 -18.96 17.05 0.04
N VAL A 272 -19.60 17.13 -1.12
CA VAL A 272 -21.06 17.31 -1.29
C VAL A 272 -21.90 16.47 -0.30
N PRO A 273 -21.73 15.14 -0.20
CA PRO A 273 -22.56 14.34 0.71
C PRO A 273 -22.38 14.71 2.19
N ALA A 274 -21.20 15.17 2.60
CA ALA A 274 -20.98 15.66 3.96
C ALA A 274 -21.63 17.02 4.18
N ALA A 275 -21.59 17.92 3.19
CA ALA A 275 -22.25 19.22 3.25
C ALA A 275 -23.78 19.08 3.33
N VAL A 276 -24.37 18.21 2.50
CA VAL A 276 -25.82 17.91 2.51
C VAL A 276 -26.26 17.39 3.87
N LEU A 277 -25.62 16.34 4.38
CA LEU A 277 -26.00 15.76 5.67
C LEU A 277 -25.78 16.74 6.83
N ALA A 278 -24.67 17.50 6.82
CA ALA A 278 -24.42 18.52 7.83
C ALA A 278 -25.50 19.61 7.82
N ALA A 279 -25.94 20.05 6.64
CA ALA A 279 -27.00 21.03 6.52
C ALA A 279 -28.35 20.48 6.99
N GLN A 280 -28.71 19.25 6.61
CA GLN A 280 -29.94 18.58 7.07
C GLN A 280 -29.97 18.42 8.59
N LEU A 281 -28.86 18.01 9.21
CA LEU A 281 -28.75 17.93 10.67
C LEU A 281 -28.94 19.30 11.32
N LYS A 282 -28.29 20.35 10.80
CA LYS A 282 -28.48 21.73 11.32
C LYS A 282 -29.89 22.25 11.13
N ASN A 283 -30.53 21.90 10.02
CA ASN A 283 -31.92 22.25 9.76
C ASN A 283 -32.85 21.57 10.77
N GLY A 284 -32.63 20.27 11.03
CA GLY A 284 -33.36 19.51 12.05
C GLY A 284 -33.18 20.05 13.48
N ASP A 285 -32.01 20.61 13.78
CA ASP A 285 -31.72 21.30 15.05
C ASP A 285 -32.38 22.70 15.14
N GLY A 286 -33.06 23.18 14.09
CA GLY A 286 -33.63 24.54 13.99
C GLY A 286 -32.61 25.64 13.65
N ASP A 287 -31.35 25.29 13.37
CA ASP A 287 -30.27 26.21 13.00
C ASP A 287 -30.23 26.44 11.48
N HIS A 288 -31.33 26.96 10.94
CA HIS A 288 -31.50 27.25 9.50
C HIS A 288 -30.40 28.14 8.93
N LYS A 289 -29.91 29.10 9.74
CA LYS A 289 -28.83 30.02 9.36
C LYS A 289 -27.54 29.27 9.03
N ASN A 290 -27.14 28.31 9.86
CA ASN A 290 -25.93 27.53 9.58
C ASN A 290 -26.15 26.51 8.47
N ALA A 291 -27.33 25.91 8.38
CA ALA A 291 -27.67 25.01 7.26
C ALA A 291 -27.51 25.73 5.91
N ASN A 292 -28.12 26.91 5.77
CA ASN A 292 -27.97 27.78 4.60
C ASN A 292 -26.49 28.12 4.32
N ARG A 293 -25.73 28.51 5.35
CA ARG A 293 -24.30 28.84 5.21
C ARG A 293 -23.46 27.66 4.72
N ILE A 294 -23.74 26.44 5.19
CA ILE A 294 -23.05 25.21 4.75
C ILE A 294 -23.32 24.97 3.27
N LEU A 295 -24.60 24.95 2.86
CA LEU A 295 -24.98 24.70 1.46
C LEU A 295 -24.44 25.78 0.52
N THR A 296 -24.53 27.06 0.92
CA THR A 296 -23.98 28.17 0.13
C THR A 296 -22.47 28.02 -0.04
N LYS A 297 -21.74 27.61 1.00
CA LYS A 297 -20.29 27.41 0.91
C LYS A 297 -19.95 26.24 -0.02
N ALA A 298 -20.64 25.11 0.12
CA ALA A 298 -20.43 23.93 -0.72
C ALA A 298 -20.75 24.21 -2.18
N TRP A 299 -21.88 24.89 -2.44
CA TRP A 299 -22.32 25.27 -3.79
C TRP A 299 -21.29 26.16 -4.50
N ASN A 300 -20.70 27.13 -3.79
CA ASN A 300 -19.68 28.01 -4.38
C ASN A 300 -18.37 27.28 -4.72
N LEU A 301 -18.13 26.10 -4.17
CA LEU A 301 -16.96 25.27 -4.47
C LEU A 301 -17.27 24.25 -5.57
N GLU A 302 -18.41 23.56 -5.45
CA GLU A 302 -18.83 22.48 -6.34
C GLU A 302 -20.36 22.52 -6.49
N PRO A 303 -20.91 23.27 -7.47
CA PRO A 303 -22.35 23.26 -7.74
C PRO A 303 -22.82 21.83 -8.09
N HIS A 304 -23.82 21.34 -7.37
CA HIS A 304 -24.24 19.94 -7.46
C HIS A 304 -25.76 19.78 -7.27
N PRO A 305 -26.44 18.87 -7.98
CA PRO A 305 -27.89 18.67 -7.88
C PRO A 305 -28.35 18.33 -6.44
N ASP A 306 -27.65 17.45 -5.73
CA ASP A 306 -27.94 17.14 -4.32
C ASP A 306 -27.91 18.38 -3.40
N LEU A 307 -27.04 19.37 -3.69
CA LEU A 307 -27.03 20.62 -2.93
C LEU A 307 -28.25 21.49 -3.25
N ALA A 308 -28.69 21.53 -4.52
CA ALA A 308 -29.92 22.21 -4.91
C ALA A 308 -31.14 21.57 -4.23
N GLN A 309 -31.21 20.23 -4.22
CA GLN A 309 -32.27 19.50 -3.53
C GLN A 309 -32.28 19.81 -2.03
N ALA A 310 -31.14 19.67 -1.36
CA ALA A 310 -31.01 19.99 0.07
C ALA A 310 -31.33 21.46 0.38
N TYR A 311 -31.03 22.38 -0.55
CA TYR A 311 -31.34 23.79 -0.39
C TYR A 311 -32.85 24.05 -0.50
N THR A 312 -33.57 23.33 -1.36
CA THR A 312 -35.03 23.36 -1.42
C THR A 312 -35.65 22.87 -0.12
N GLU A 313 -35.11 21.79 0.46
CA GLU A 313 -35.59 21.20 1.74
C GLU A 313 -35.46 22.12 2.96
N LEU A 314 -34.68 23.21 2.87
CA LEU A 314 -34.59 24.18 3.98
C LEU A 314 -35.91 24.92 4.25
N GLU A 315 -36.70 25.18 3.20
CA GLU A 315 -37.94 25.98 3.28
C GLU A 315 -39.04 25.28 2.44
N PRO A 316 -39.66 24.20 2.96
CA PRO A 316 -40.59 23.37 2.17
C PRO A 316 -41.89 24.10 1.81
N ASP A 317 -42.33 25.04 2.65
CA ASP A 317 -43.62 25.74 2.52
C ASP A 317 -43.53 27.07 1.73
N GLU A 318 -42.36 27.40 1.17
CA GLU A 318 -42.19 28.64 0.40
C GLU A 318 -42.84 28.55 -0.99
N THR A 319 -43.32 29.68 -1.50
CA THR A 319 -43.85 29.75 -2.88
C THR A 319 -42.73 29.65 -3.90
N ASP A 320 -43.03 29.18 -5.12
CA ASP A 320 -42.02 29.02 -6.18
C ASP A 320 -41.31 30.33 -6.53
N GLN A 321 -41.99 31.48 -6.38
CA GLN A 321 -41.41 32.80 -6.54
C GLN A 321 -40.37 33.11 -5.44
N HIS A 322 -40.67 32.83 -4.17
CA HIS A 322 -39.71 33.03 -3.08
C HIS A 322 -38.52 32.08 -3.21
N ARG A 323 -38.77 30.82 -3.59
CA ARG A 323 -37.72 29.83 -3.89
C ARG A 323 -36.77 30.34 -4.96
N HIS A 324 -37.30 30.81 -6.08
CA HIS A 324 -36.50 31.35 -7.18
C HIS A 324 -35.60 32.53 -6.73
N GLU A 325 -36.14 33.48 -5.96
CA GLU A 325 -35.35 34.59 -5.42
C GLU A 325 -34.28 34.15 -4.39
N ARG A 326 -34.57 33.10 -3.61
CA ARG A 326 -33.61 32.51 -2.67
C ARG A 326 -32.48 31.78 -3.40
N PHE A 327 -32.78 31.09 -4.50
CA PHE A 327 -31.78 30.43 -5.34
C PHE A 327 -30.92 31.42 -6.14
N LYS A 328 -31.49 32.55 -6.62
CA LYS A 328 -30.68 33.64 -7.23
C LYS A 328 -29.53 34.08 -6.32
N LYS A 329 -29.77 34.13 -5.00
CA LYS A 329 -28.73 34.45 -4.01
C LYS A 329 -27.69 33.34 -3.87
N LEU A 330 -28.11 32.07 -3.93
CA LEU A 330 -27.21 30.91 -3.84
C LEU A 330 -26.22 30.88 -5.01
N ILE A 331 -26.71 31.08 -6.23
CA ILE A 331 -25.93 30.90 -7.46
C ILE A 331 -25.15 32.13 -7.91
N ALA A 332 -25.24 33.25 -7.18
CA ALA A 332 -24.74 34.55 -7.62
C ALA A 332 -23.25 34.56 -8.04
N LYS A 333 -22.44 33.62 -7.54
CA LYS A 333 -21.02 33.47 -7.88
C LYS A 333 -20.73 32.39 -8.92
N THR A 334 -21.72 31.59 -9.28
CA THR A 334 -21.61 30.42 -10.16
C THR A 334 -22.60 30.51 -11.33
N LEU A 335 -23.01 31.72 -11.72
CA LEU A 335 -24.04 31.98 -12.75
C LEU A 335 -23.77 31.27 -14.09
N MET A 336 -22.49 31.16 -14.47
CA MET A 336 -22.08 30.52 -15.73
C MET A 336 -21.91 29.00 -15.60
N HIS A 337 -21.99 28.44 -14.40
CA HIS A 337 -21.82 27.00 -14.21
C HIS A 337 -23.06 26.26 -14.76
N PRO A 338 -22.91 25.20 -15.58
CA PRO A 338 -24.03 24.49 -16.19
C PRO A 338 -25.09 24.02 -15.17
N GLU A 339 -24.65 23.52 -14.02
CA GLU A 339 -25.56 23.10 -12.93
C GLU A 339 -26.41 24.26 -12.38
N SER A 340 -25.85 25.47 -12.23
CA SER A 340 -26.62 26.65 -11.80
C SER A 340 -27.68 27.01 -12.83
N ARG A 341 -27.32 26.98 -14.11
CA ARG A 341 -28.21 27.32 -15.23
C ARG A 341 -29.37 26.32 -15.33
N MET A 342 -29.07 25.02 -15.27
CA MET A 342 -30.10 23.97 -15.24
C MET A 342 -31.02 24.10 -14.03
N THR A 343 -30.47 24.37 -12.84
CA THR A 343 -31.26 24.59 -11.62
C THR A 343 -32.19 25.80 -11.75
N MET A 344 -31.72 26.91 -12.32
CA MET A 344 -32.57 28.09 -12.55
C MET A 344 -33.63 27.87 -13.61
N ALA A 345 -33.32 27.12 -14.67
CA ALA A 345 -34.29 26.73 -15.69
C ALA A 345 -35.41 25.88 -15.09
N GLU A 346 -35.10 24.88 -14.27
CA GLU A 346 -36.09 24.06 -13.55
C GLU A 346 -36.96 24.91 -12.61
N LEU A 347 -36.37 25.84 -11.87
CA LEU A 347 -37.12 26.78 -11.03
C LEU A 347 -38.01 27.71 -11.86
N ALA A 348 -37.57 28.17 -13.02
CA ALA A 348 -38.38 28.97 -13.92
C ALA A 348 -39.57 28.18 -14.50
N ILE A 349 -39.35 26.91 -14.86
CA ILE A 349 -40.42 25.98 -15.28
C ILE A 349 -41.47 25.82 -14.17
N SER A 350 -41.05 25.65 -12.91
CA SER A 350 -41.99 25.51 -11.79
C SER A 350 -42.94 26.72 -11.64
N ARG A 351 -42.47 27.91 -12.02
CA ARG A 351 -43.27 29.16 -12.02
C ARG A 351 -44.08 29.37 -13.31
N GLY A 352 -43.98 28.47 -14.29
CA GLY A 352 -44.58 28.64 -15.63
C GLY A 352 -43.89 29.69 -16.51
N ASP A 353 -42.69 30.14 -16.13
CA ASP A 353 -41.92 31.16 -16.84
C ASP A 353 -40.98 30.52 -17.87
N PHE A 354 -41.57 30.01 -18.95
CA PHE A 354 -40.85 29.26 -19.97
C PHE A 354 -39.91 30.12 -20.82
N GLY A 355 -40.14 31.44 -20.88
CA GLY A 355 -39.25 32.38 -21.56
C GLY A 355 -37.93 32.52 -20.83
N VAL A 356 -37.97 32.75 -19.52
CA VAL A 356 -36.77 32.79 -18.68
C VAL A 356 -36.09 31.41 -18.65
N ALA A 357 -36.86 30.32 -18.56
CA ALA A 357 -36.29 28.98 -18.59
C ALA A 357 -35.50 28.69 -19.89
N SER A 358 -35.99 29.12 -21.06
CA SER A 358 -35.24 29.03 -22.32
C SER A 358 -33.95 29.83 -22.27
N HIS A 359 -34.02 31.08 -21.81
CA HIS A 359 -32.85 31.95 -21.73
C HIS A 359 -31.76 31.37 -20.82
N GLU A 360 -32.15 30.75 -19.71
CA GLU A 360 -31.23 30.04 -18.81
C GLU A 360 -30.58 28.80 -19.45
N LEU A 361 -31.02 28.32 -20.62
CA LEU A 361 -30.35 27.22 -21.33
C LEU A 361 -29.59 27.68 -22.58
N GLU A 362 -29.90 28.85 -23.16
CA GLU A 362 -29.27 29.35 -24.41
C GLU A 362 -27.74 29.36 -24.41
N ASN A 363 -27.11 29.68 -23.28
CA ASN A 363 -25.65 29.72 -23.15
C ASN A 363 -25.00 28.38 -22.73
N ILE A 364 -25.75 27.29 -22.56
CA ILE A 364 -25.16 25.95 -22.40
C ILE A 364 -24.73 25.53 -23.80
N HIS A 365 -23.42 25.34 -23.97
CA HIS A 365 -22.88 24.97 -25.28
C HIS A 365 -23.41 23.59 -25.70
N GLN A 366 -23.52 23.34 -27.00
CA GLN A 366 -24.04 22.07 -27.50
C GLN A 366 -23.21 20.88 -26.98
N ASP A 367 -21.90 21.04 -26.85
CA ASP A 367 -20.96 20.06 -26.29
C ASP A 367 -21.08 19.84 -24.77
N GLU A 368 -21.79 20.72 -24.08
CA GLU A 368 -22.10 20.60 -22.66
C GLU A 368 -23.52 20.06 -22.41
N SER A 369 -24.31 19.90 -23.46
CA SER A 369 -25.71 19.46 -23.36
C SER A 369 -25.78 18.02 -22.91
N THR A 370 -26.50 17.80 -21.80
CA THR A 370 -26.68 16.48 -21.20
C THR A 370 -28.10 15.98 -21.42
N VAL A 371 -28.36 14.71 -21.07
CA VAL A 371 -29.73 14.17 -20.98
C VAL A 371 -30.64 15.11 -20.19
N ARG A 372 -30.16 15.63 -19.04
CA ARG A 372 -30.94 16.58 -18.22
C ARG A 372 -31.24 17.88 -18.97
N THR A 373 -30.26 18.43 -19.69
CA THR A 373 -30.45 19.64 -20.52
C THR A 373 -31.59 19.45 -21.53
N PHE A 374 -31.58 18.34 -22.28
CA PHE A 374 -32.64 18.04 -23.26
C PHE A 374 -34.01 17.79 -22.62
N LEU A 375 -34.04 17.15 -21.43
CA LEU A 375 -35.28 16.96 -20.69
C LEU A 375 -35.88 18.29 -20.22
N ILE A 376 -35.05 19.23 -19.76
CA ILE A 376 -35.50 20.58 -19.39
C ILE A 376 -36.02 21.31 -20.64
N MET A 377 -35.30 21.26 -21.78
CA MET A 377 -35.76 21.85 -23.04
C MET A 377 -37.11 21.27 -23.49
N ALA A 378 -37.27 19.94 -23.40
CA ALA A 378 -38.52 19.27 -23.76
C ALA A 378 -39.68 19.71 -22.84
N ALA A 379 -39.42 19.89 -21.54
CA ALA A 379 -40.40 20.40 -20.58
C ALA A 379 -40.79 21.85 -20.90
N ILE A 380 -39.85 22.70 -21.32
CA ILE A 380 -40.10 24.07 -21.76
C ILE A 380 -40.99 24.09 -23.01
N GLU A 381 -40.65 23.34 -24.05
CA GLU A 381 -41.42 23.29 -25.31
C GLU A 381 -42.84 22.78 -25.07
N LYS A 382 -42.98 21.75 -24.23
CA LYS A 382 -44.30 21.25 -23.81
C LYS A 382 -45.09 22.32 -23.06
N GLY A 383 -44.45 23.06 -22.16
CA GLY A 383 -45.08 24.12 -21.38
C GLY A 383 -45.54 25.32 -22.22
N LYS A 384 -44.81 25.64 -23.30
CA LYS A 384 -45.17 26.69 -24.27
C LYS A 384 -46.32 26.29 -25.21
N GLY A 385 -46.69 25.01 -25.25
CA GLY A 385 -47.67 24.49 -26.21
C GLY A 385 -47.12 24.33 -27.62
N SER A 386 -45.81 24.12 -27.77
CA SER A 386 -45.17 23.84 -29.06
C SER A 386 -45.67 22.52 -29.66
N PRO A 387 -45.54 22.32 -31.00
CA PRO A 387 -45.93 21.08 -31.64
C PRO A 387 -45.25 19.86 -31.01
N ASP A 388 -45.99 18.76 -30.85
CA ASP A 388 -45.49 17.50 -30.26
C ASP A 388 -44.22 16.97 -30.96
N GLN A 389 -44.03 17.29 -32.24
CA GLN A 389 -42.84 16.93 -33.00
C GLN A 389 -41.56 17.53 -32.42
N ASN A 390 -41.60 18.76 -31.90
CA ASN A 390 -40.46 19.42 -31.27
C ASN A 390 -40.11 18.77 -29.92
N VAL A 391 -41.13 18.42 -29.14
CA VAL A 391 -40.92 17.71 -27.87
C VAL A 391 -40.31 16.33 -28.13
N LYS A 392 -40.83 15.60 -29.13
CA LYS A 392 -40.32 14.28 -29.52
C LYS A 392 -38.89 14.35 -30.05
N SER A 393 -38.53 15.37 -30.83
CA SER A 393 -37.15 15.51 -31.32
C SER A 393 -36.16 15.76 -30.18
N LEU A 394 -36.51 16.60 -29.21
CA LEU A 394 -35.68 16.83 -28.02
C LEU A 394 -35.54 15.57 -27.16
N LEU A 395 -36.63 14.82 -26.96
CA LEU A 395 -36.57 13.54 -26.25
C LEU A 395 -35.73 12.50 -27.00
N SER A 396 -35.78 12.49 -28.33
CA SER A 396 -34.92 11.64 -29.16
C SER A 396 -33.44 12.01 -28.98
N ASN A 397 -33.11 13.30 -28.99
CA ASN A 397 -31.75 13.78 -28.74
C ASN A 397 -31.27 13.43 -27.32
N ALA A 398 -32.16 13.42 -26.33
CA ALA A 398 -31.84 13.00 -24.97
C ALA A 398 -31.40 11.52 -24.88
N LEU A 399 -31.81 10.65 -25.82
CA LEU A 399 -31.41 9.23 -25.80
C LEU A 399 -29.94 9.03 -26.19
N THR A 400 -29.38 9.91 -27.02
CA THR A 400 -28.00 9.86 -27.49
C THR A 400 -27.08 10.83 -26.74
N ALA A 401 -27.64 11.73 -25.93
CA ALA A 401 -26.88 12.72 -25.17
C ALA A 401 -26.07 12.09 -24.02
N PRO A 402 -24.92 12.68 -23.66
CA PRO A 402 -24.19 12.31 -22.45
C PRO A 402 -25.05 12.45 -21.19
N ARG A 403 -24.94 11.51 -20.25
CA ARG A 403 -25.73 11.54 -18.99
C ARG A 403 -25.39 12.72 -18.07
N GLY A 404 -24.27 13.40 -18.32
CA GLY A 404 -23.74 14.46 -17.49
C GLY A 404 -22.74 13.93 -16.46
N ASN A 405 -22.51 14.71 -15.41
CA ASN A 405 -21.60 14.29 -14.35
C ASN A 405 -22.23 13.17 -13.52
N GLN A 406 -21.43 12.17 -13.18
CA GLN A 406 -21.81 11.06 -12.34
C GLN A 406 -20.69 10.79 -11.33
N TRP A 407 -20.97 9.99 -10.30
CA TRP A 407 -19.94 9.52 -9.39
C TRP A 407 -19.12 8.43 -10.08
N ILE A 408 -17.89 8.73 -10.46
CA ILE A 408 -17.00 7.80 -11.17
C ILE A 408 -15.77 7.51 -10.31
N CYS A 409 -15.43 6.23 -10.18
CA CYS A 409 -14.20 5.82 -9.51
C CYS A 409 -12.98 6.12 -10.38
N ASN A 410 -12.03 6.90 -9.88
CA ASN A 410 -10.80 7.24 -10.60
C ASN A 410 -9.84 6.05 -10.81
N THR A 411 -10.04 4.94 -10.09
CA THR A 411 -9.18 3.75 -10.24
C THR A 411 -9.72 2.75 -11.26
N CYS A 412 -11.03 2.49 -11.26
CA CYS A 412 -11.63 1.44 -12.10
C CYS A 412 -12.72 1.93 -13.07
N GLN A 413 -12.97 3.24 -13.13
CA GLN A 413 -13.99 3.87 -13.97
C GLN A 413 -15.44 3.41 -13.71
N GLN A 414 -15.68 2.60 -12.68
CA GLN A 414 -17.03 2.20 -12.30
C GLN A 414 -17.89 3.43 -11.98
N ILE A 415 -19.07 3.49 -12.60
CA ILE A 415 -20.11 4.50 -12.32
C ILE A 415 -20.94 4.06 -11.12
N HIS A 416 -21.21 5.02 -10.23
CA HIS A 416 -22.01 4.88 -9.03
C HIS A 416 -23.24 5.80 -9.08
N LYS A 417 -24.37 5.31 -8.55
CA LYS A 417 -25.59 6.11 -8.40
C LYS A 417 -25.52 7.07 -7.23
N GLU A 418 -24.97 6.61 -6.11
CA GLU A 418 -24.79 7.39 -4.89
C GLU A 418 -23.31 7.42 -4.50
N TRP A 419 -22.87 8.51 -3.91
CA TRP A 419 -21.52 8.60 -3.37
C TRP A 419 -21.32 7.62 -2.21
N GLN A 420 -20.14 6.99 -2.17
CA GLN A 420 -19.70 6.11 -1.09
C GLN A 420 -18.23 6.39 -0.76
N PRO A 421 -17.76 6.10 0.46
CA PRO A 421 -16.34 6.28 0.81
C PRO A 421 -15.41 5.27 0.13
N VAL A 422 -15.96 4.17 -0.39
CA VAL A 422 -15.24 3.05 -0.99
C VAL A 422 -15.94 2.65 -2.29
N CYS A 423 -15.19 2.39 -3.35
CA CYS A 423 -15.74 1.87 -4.59
C CYS A 423 -16.27 0.44 -4.41
N ILE A 424 -17.46 0.14 -4.93
CA ILE A 424 -18.11 -1.18 -4.79
C ILE A 424 -17.41 -2.22 -5.68
N SER A 425 -16.83 -1.79 -6.80
CA SER A 425 -16.15 -2.66 -7.75
C SER A 425 -14.71 -2.99 -7.30
N CYS A 426 -13.84 -1.98 -7.19
CA CYS A 426 -12.43 -2.21 -6.89
C CYS A 426 -12.04 -2.10 -5.41
N GLN A 427 -12.99 -1.72 -4.53
CA GLN A 427 -12.76 -1.54 -3.08
C GLN A 427 -11.71 -0.46 -2.72
N SER A 428 -11.35 0.42 -3.66
CA SER A 428 -10.47 1.55 -3.38
C SER A 428 -11.16 2.62 -2.54
N PHE A 429 -10.47 3.10 -1.51
CA PHE A 429 -10.90 4.17 -0.61
C PHE A 429 -10.72 5.55 -1.24
N ASP A 430 -11.69 6.44 -1.08
CA ASP A 430 -11.61 7.86 -1.45
C ASP A 430 -11.24 8.09 -2.94
N THR A 431 -11.97 7.43 -3.84
CA THR A 431 -11.71 7.46 -5.29
C THR A 431 -12.86 7.97 -6.14
N LEU A 432 -14.02 8.23 -5.54
CA LEU A 432 -15.23 8.64 -6.24
C LEU A 432 -15.23 10.14 -6.45
N THR A 433 -15.28 10.56 -7.71
CA THR A 433 -15.32 11.97 -8.11
C THR A 433 -16.56 12.26 -8.96
N TRP A 434 -17.10 13.48 -8.84
CA TRP A 434 -18.24 13.93 -9.62
C TRP A 434 -17.73 14.51 -10.95
N ARG A 435 -17.82 13.73 -12.03
CA ARG A 435 -17.33 14.16 -13.34
C ARG A 435 -18.07 13.46 -14.46
N ARG A 436 -17.92 14.00 -15.67
CA ARG A 436 -18.40 13.35 -16.88
C ARG A 436 -17.53 12.13 -17.18
N GLU A 437 -18.17 11.09 -17.71
CA GLU A 437 -17.45 9.97 -18.32
C GLU A 437 -16.61 10.52 -19.48
N GLU A 438 -15.32 10.20 -19.49
CA GLU A 438 -14.49 10.47 -20.67
C GLU A 438 -15.00 9.53 -21.77
N GLU A 439 -15.32 10.07 -22.94
CA GLU A 439 -15.85 9.27 -24.06
C GLU A 439 -14.81 8.20 -24.48
N GLU A 440 -14.84 7.03 -23.85
CA GLU A 440 -14.41 5.81 -24.51
C GLU A 440 -15.44 5.56 -25.61
N THR A 441 -15.10 6.02 -26.83
CA THR A 441 -15.75 5.72 -28.12
C THR A 441 -17.01 4.92 -27.90
N THR A 442 -18.15 5.60 -27.74
CA THR A 442 -19.45 5.01 -27.45
C THR A 442 -19.64 3.78 -28.32
N SER A 443 -19.27 2.60 -27.79
CA SER A 443 -19.65 1.35 -28.42
C SER A 443 -21.12 1.31 -28.11
N LEU A 444 -21.93 1.73 -29.08
CA LEU A 444 -23.36 1.49 -29.07
C LEU A 444 -23.55 0.09 -28.49
N PRO A 445 -24.45 -0.09 -27.49
CA PRO A 445 -24.72 -1.41 -26.97
C PRO A 445 -24.97 -2.33 -28.17
N SER A 446 -24.37 -3.52 -28.19
CA SER A 446 -24.43 -4.48 -29.30
C SER A 446 -25.86 -4.83 -29.75
N SER A 447 -26.87 -4.39 -29.00
CA SER A 447 -28.29 -4.36 -29.34
C SER A 447 -28.72 -3.30 -30.37
N ILE A 448 -27.86 -2.35 -30.76
CA ILE A 448 -28.09 -1.42 -31.88
C ILE A 448 -27.18 -1.82 -33.05
N LYS A 449 -27.24 -3.09 -33.45
CA LYS A 449 -27.12 -3.40 -34.88
C LYS A 449 -28.44 -2.95 -35.50
N LEU A 450 -28.45 -1.77 -36.09
CA LEU A 450 -29.55 -1.32 -36.93
C LEU A 450 -29.81 -2.41 -37.99
N LEU A 451 -30.98 -3.04 -37.85
CA LEU A 451 -31.69 -3.80 -38.89
C LEU A 451 -30.83 -4.83 -39.65
N PRO A 452 -30.46 -5.96 -39.03
CA PRO A 452 -29.74 -7.05 -39.70
C PRO A 452 -30.56 -7.77 -40.80
N LEU A 453 -31.77 -7.30 -41.08
CA LEU A 453 -32.72 -7.85 -42.05
C LEU A 453 -32.94 -6.92 -43.25
N ILE A 454 -32.31 -5.75 -43.29
CA ILE A 454 -32.34 -4.89 -44.48
C ILE A 454 -31.04 -5.16 -45.24
N ASN A 455 -31.17 -5.80 -46.40
CA ASN A 455 -30.07 -5.94 -47.33
C ASN A 455 -29.81 -4.57 -47.98
N GLU A 456 -28.55 -4.16 -48.09
CA GLU A 456 -28.15 -2.92 -48.80
C GLU A 456 -28.60 -2.93 -50.28
N GLU A 457 -28.95 -4.09 -50.83
CA GLU A 457 -29.47 -4.27 -52.20
C GLU A 457 -30.92 -3.81 -52.39
N ASP A 458 -31.70 -3.58 -51.31
CA ASP A 458 -33.10 -3.11 -51.41
C ASP A 458 -33.21 -1.58 -51.61
N PHE A 459 -32.09 -0.87 -51.73
CA PHE A 459 -32.01 0.57 -52.00
C PHE A 459 -31.57 0.92 -53.43
N GLU A 460 -31.70 0.01 -54.40
CA GLU A 460 -31.70 0.39 -55.82
C GLU A 460 -33.13 0.63 -56.30
N SER A 461 -33.57 1.89 -56.26
CA SER A 461 -34.66 2.34 -57.11
C SER A 461 -34.41 3.75 -57.65
N GLU A 462 -34.29 3.79 -58.98
CA GLU A 462 -34.64 4.89 -59.89
C GLU A 462 -33.71 6.11 -59.95
N THR A 463 -32.53 5.92 -60.56
CA THR A 463 -31.98 6.96 -61.44
C THR A 463 -32.68 6.88 -62.80
N LEU A 464 -33.68 7.74 -62.99
CA LEU A 464 -34.20 8.09 -64.30
C LEU A 464 -33.13 8.87 -65.08
N ILE A 465 -32.78 8.33 -66.25
CA ILE A 465 -31.94 8.94 -67.27
C ILE A 465 -32.72 10.08 -67.95
N GLU A 466 -32.13 11.26 -68.09
CA GLU A 466 -32.22 11.99 -69.36
C GLU A 466 -31.02 12.93 -69.58
N ASP A 467 -30.32 12.57 -70.64
CA ASP A 467 -29.32 13.23 -71.49
C ASP A 467 -29.39 14.77 -71.56
N ASN A 468 -28.24 15.45 -71.41
CA ASN A 468 -27.81 16.40 -72.44
C ASN A 468 -26.31 16.73 -72.38
N SER A 469 -25.66 16.53 -73.52
CA SER A 469 -24.32 16.95 -73.90
C SER A 469 -24.07 18.45 -73.77
N THR A 470 -22.86 18.86 -73.38
CA THR A 470 -21.83 19.50 -74.24
C THR A 470 -20.72 20.13 -73.38
N ASP A 471 -19.47 19.80 -73.75
CA ASP A 471 -18.26 20.63 -73.82
C ASP A 471 -18.03 21.76 -72.79
N GLU A 472 -16.96 21.65 -72.00
CA GLU A 472 -15.71 22.40 -72.27
C GLU A 472 -14.60 22.06 -71.27
N ILE A 473 -13.43 21.80 -71.85
CA ILE A 473 -12.14 21.59 -71.19
C ILE A 473 -11.51 22.97 -70.96
N ILE A 474 -11.17 23.34 -69.72
CA ILE A 474 -10.07 24.27 -69.48
C ILE A 474 -9.11 23.66 -68.45
N ASN A 475 -7.93 23.38 -68.99
CA ASN A 475 -6.70 22.93 -68.36
C ASN A 475 -5.92 24.12 -67.79
N LEU A 476 -4.84 23.84 -67.06
CA LEU A 476 -3.80 24.70 -66.45
C LEU A 476 -3.99 24.88 -64.93
N GLY A 477 -3.08 24.46 -64.05
CA GLY A 477 -1.68 24.10 -64.21
C GLY A 477 -0.86 24.71 -63.06
N TYR A 478 0.18 23.99 -62.65
CA TYR A 478 1.36 24.46 -61.88
C TYR A 478 1.32 24.56 -60.34
N LYS A 479 1.79 23.47 -59.71
CA LYS A 479 3.10 23.37 -58.98
C LYS A 479 4.03 24.59 -59.20
N LEU A 480 4.73 25.23 -58.26
CA LEU A 480 5.56 24.80 -57.12
C LEU A 480 6.10 26.09 -56.45
N GLY A 481 6.46 26.01 -55.17
CA GLY A 481 7.24 27.00 -54.44
C GLY A 481 7.51 26.53 -53.03
#